data_AF-B9XQ28-F1
#
_entry.id   AF-B9XQ28-F1
#
_cell.length_a   1.000
_cell.length_b   1.000
_cell.length_c   1.000
_cell.angle_alpha   90.00
_cell.angle_beta   90.00
_cell.angle_gamma   90.00
#
_symmetry.space_group_name_H-M   'P 1'
#
loop_
_entity.id
_entity.type
_entity.pdbx_description
1 polymer ?
#
loop_
_entity_poly.entity_id
_entity_poly.type
_entity_poly.pdbx_seq_one_letter_code
_entity_poly.pdbx_strand_id
1 'polypeptide(L)'
;MILALGAVIIGALVTSIAFLPPPGRPNVTVTLLGYTNDATGTRLARIAVNNLSASAIRRAALYHIQIPTPTGWTNLSYSHSLGSEMLGAGASQILTVPSPTNQPSWRISFLTYPDAGKGQVVKWVVTDPLLRIGLKPRYRIMFYEIHGDWIEGEK
;
A
#
# COMPACT_ATOMS: atom_id res chain seq x y z
N MET A 1 20.86 -36.84 -18.86
CA MET A 1 20.84 -36.68 -17.39
C MET A 1 20.87 -35.21 -16.95
N ILE A 2 21.80 -34.38 -17.44
CA ILE A 2 21.92 -32.94 -17.08
C ILE A 2 20.64 -32.14 -17.40
N LEU A 3 20.04 -32.35 -18.57
CA LEU A 3 18.80 -31.65 -18.97
C LEU A 3 17.60 -32.00 -18.09
N ALA A 4 17.49 -33.26 -17.66
CA ALA A 4 16.42 -33.71 -16.77
C ALA A 4 16.56 -33.10 -15.37
N LEU A 5 17.78 -33.03 -14.84
CA LEU A 5 18.06 -32.39 -13.56
C LEU A 5 17.74 -30.89 -13.58
N GLY A 6 18.10 -30.19 -14.67
CA GLY A 6 17.76 -28.78 -14.86
C GLY A 6 16.25 -28.54 -14.88
N ALA A 7 15.49 -29.38 -15.60
CA ALA A 7 14.03 -29.27 -15.64
C ALA A 7 13.39 -29.47 -14.25
N VAL A 8 13.90 -30.42 -13.46
CA VAL A 8 13.42 -30.67 -12.09
C VAL A 8 13.70 -29.47 -11.17
N ILE A 9 14.89 -28.88 -11.24
CA ILE A 9 15.25 -27.71 -10.42
C ILE A 9 14.38 -26.50 -10.77
N ILE A 10 14.20 -26.23 -12.07
CA ILE A 10 13.34 -25.13 -12.53
C ILE A 10 11.89 -25.38 -12.10
N GLY A 11 11.39 -26.60 -12.28
CA GLY A 11 10.06 -27.00 -11.85
C GLY A 11 9.86 -26.77 -10.35
N ALA A 12 10.79 -27.25 -9.51
CA ALA A 12 10.75 -27.05 -8.07
C ALA A 12 10.78 -25.57 -7.67
N LEU A 13 11.60 -24.74 -8.33
CA LEU A 13 11.65 -23.31 -8.09
C LEU A 13 10.33 -22.62 -8.46
N VAL A 14 9.78 -22.91 -9.65
CA VAL A 14 8.49 -22.40 -10.12
C VAL A 14 7.37 -22.78 -9.15
N THR A 15 7.29 -24.06 -8.76
CA THR A 15 6.31 -24.53 -7.79
C THR A 15 6.50 -23.84 -6.43
N SER A 16 7.73 -23.71 -5.95
CA SER A 16 7.99 -23.06 -4.66
C SER A 16 7.47 -21.63 -4.63
N ILE A 17 7.72 -20.85 -5.70
CA ILE A 17 7.28 -19.45 -5.82
C ILE A 17 5.77 -19.35 -6.02
N ALA A 18 5.20 -20.16 -6.91
CA ALA A 18 3.78 -20.13 -7.26
C ALA A 18 2.86 -20.49 -6.08
N PHE A 19 3.34 -21.33 -5.17
CA PHE A 19 2.60 -21.80 -4.02
C PHE A 19 3.03 -21.15 -2.70
N LEU A 20 3.86 -20.10 -2.75
CA LEU A 20 4.05 -19.22 -1.60
C LEU A 20 2.71 -18.66 -1.14
N PRO A 21 2.53 -18.47 0.18
CA PRO A 21 1.36 -17.77 0.68
C PRO A 21 1.32 -16.34 0.12
N PRO A 22 0.10 -15.76 -0.02
CA PRO A 22 -0.02 -14.33 -0.28
C PRO A 22 0.76 -13.52 0.77
N PRO A 23 1.35 -12.38 0.37
CA PRO A 23 2.01 -11.52 1.32
C PRO A 23 0.98 -11.02 2.36
N GLY A 24 1.38 -11.06 3.64
CA GLY A 24 0.52 -10.58 4.73
C GLY A 24 0.30 -9.07 4.69
N ARG A 25 -0.60 -8.59 5.54
CA ARG A 25 -0.83 -7.15 5.74
C ARG A 25 0.47 -6.50 6.21
N PRO A 26 0.97 -5.45 5.54
CA PRO A 26 2.18 -4.77 5.96
C PRO A 26 1.92 -3.99 7.25
N ASN A 27 2.94 -3.91 8.10
CA ASN A 27 2.94 -3.05 9.28
C ASN A 27 3.28 -1.62 8.83
N VAL A 28 2.26 -0.78 8.71
CA VAL A 28 2.37 0.61 8.26
C VAL A 28 1.62 1.51 9.23
N THR A 29 2.25 2.59 9.65
CA THR A 29 1.62 3.60 10.50
C THR A 29 1.47 4.91 9.74
N VAL A 30 0.44 5.66 10.14
CA VAL A 30 0.07 6.93 9.52
C VAL A 30 -0.21 7.90 10.65
N THR A 31 0.58 8.97 10.72
CA THR A 31 0.57 9.89 11.85
C THR A 31 0.50 11.33 11.37
N LEU A 32 -0.35 12.13 12.00
CA LEU A 32 -0.37 13.57 11.77
C LEU A 32 0.84 14.20 12.47
N LEU A 33 1.67 14.90 11.71
CA LEU A 33 2.79 15.67 12.25
C LEU A 33 2.39 17.11 12.61
N GLY A 34 1.29 17.59 12.05
CA GLY A 34 0.77 18.94 12.24
C GLY A 34 0.28 19.55 10.95
N TYR A 35 0.05 20.85 10.99
CA TYR A 35 -0.48 21.62 9.86
C TYR A 35 0.55 22.63 9.35
N THR A 36 0.46 22.94 8.06
CA THR A 36 1.20 24.01 7.39
C THR A 36 0.25 24.75 6.46
N ASN A 37 0.68 25.87 5.89
CA ASN A 37 -0.04 26.51 4.79
C ASN A 37 0.76 26.40 3.48
N ASP A 38 0.07 26.39 2.35
CA ASP A 38 0.71 26.60 1.05
C ASP A 38 0.98 28.09 0.77
N ALA A 39 1.50 28.40 -0.42
CA ALA A 39 1.80 29.77 -0.84
C ALA A 39 0.56 30.68 -0.93
N THR A 40 -0.64 30.10 -1.03
CA THR A 40 -1.92 30.83 -1.07
C THR A 40 -2.57 30.97 0.30
N GLY A 41 -1.95 30.42 1.34
CA GLY A 41 -2.51 30.39 2.70
C GLY A 41 -3.46 29.22 2.95
N THR A 42 -3.58 28.26 2.03
CA THR A 42 -4.44 27.09 2.20
C THR A 42 -3.83 26.14 3.22
N ARG A 43 -4.62 25.76 4.24
CA ARG A 43 -4.20 24.83 5.30
C ARG A 43 -4.03 23.42 4.76
N LEU A 44 -2.84 22.86 4.97
CA LEU A 44 -2.45 21.50 4.60
C LEU A 44 -2.05 20.70 5.85
N ALA A 45 -2.40 19.43 5.88
CA ALA A 45 -1.96 18.49 6.89
C ALA A 45 -0.67 17.80 6.43
N ARG A 46 0.31 17.72 7.34
CA ARG A 46 1.55 16.96 7.15
C ARG A 46 1.40 15.59 7.79
N ILE A 47 1.44 14.55 6.98
CA ILE A 47 1.22 13.17 7.41
C ILE A 47 2.52 12.37 7.23
N ALA A 48 3.01 11.72 8.28
CA ALA A 48 4.07 10.73 8.17
C ALA A 48 3.47 9.34 7.93
N VAL A 49 3.97 8.67 6.88
CA VAL A 49 3.71 7.27 6.57
C VAL A 49 4.99 6.49 6.84
N ASN A 50 4.95 5.56 7.79
CA ASN A 50 6.12 4.77 8.17
C ASN A 50 5.90 3.30 7.84
N ASN A 51 6.85 2.71 7.11
CA ASN A 51 6.89 1.28 6.87
C ASN A 51 7.64 0.59 8.03
N LEU A 52 6.90 -0.02 8.94
CA LEU A 52 7.44 -0.81 10.04
C LEU A 52 7.57 -2.30 9.69
N SER A 53 7.35 -2.66 8.43
CA SER A 53 7.53 -4.03 7.94
C SER A 53 9.01 -4.33 7.70
N ALA A 54 9.37 -5.61 7.79
CA ALA A 54 10.72 -6.08 7.43
C ALA A 54 11.00 -6.05 5.91
N SER A 55 9.97 -5.84 5.09
CA SER A 55 10.07 -5.77 3.63
C SER A 55 9.67 -4.40 3.10
N ALA A 56 10.17 -4.09 1.90
CA ALA A 56 9.74 -2.89 1.19
C ALA A 56 8.26 -3.00 0.79
N ILE A 57 7.58 -1.86 0.79
CA ILE A 57 6.20 -1.71 0.34
C ILE A 57 6.11 -0.68 -0.78
N ARG A 58 5.03 -0.73 -1.55
CA ARG A 58 4.66 0.36 -2.46
C ARG A 58 3.37 1.00 -1.98
N ARG A 59 3.42 2.30 -1.68
CA ARG A 59 2.22 3.12 -1.45
C ARG A 59 1.63 3.48 -2.81
N ALA A 60 0.35 3.20 -3.02
CA ALA A 60 -0.36 3.61 -4.22
C ALA A 60 -0.38 5.13 -4.35
N ALA A 61 -0.54 5.62 -5.57
CA ALA A 61 -0.60 7.06 -5.80
C ALA A 61 -1.87 7.70 -5.21
N LEU A 62 -2.93 6.91 -5.06
CA LEU A 62 -4.22 7.39 -4.61
C LEU A 62 -4.33 7.35 -3.09
N TYR A 63 -4.92 8.40 -2.53
CA TYR A 63 -5.38 8.45 -1.16
C TYR A 63 -6.81 8.99 -1.07
N HIS A 64 -7.48 8.66 0.03
CA HIS A 64 -8.80 9.18 0.36
C HIS A 64 -8.74 9.96 1.67
N ILE A 65 -9.51 11.03 1.74
CA ILE A 65 -9.85 11.70 2.99
C ILE A 65 -11.20 11.12 3.41
N GLN A 66 -11.25 10.49 4.57
CA GLN A 66 -12.44 9.87 5.13
C GLN A 66 -12.99 10.77 6.24
N ILE A 67 -14.30 10.92 6.26
CA ILE A 67 -15.05 11.64 7.29
C ILE A 67 -16.03 10.68 7.97
N PRO A 68 -16.33 10.86 9.25
CA PRO A 68 -17.26 10.00 9.96
C PRO A 68 -18.70 10.19 9.44
N THR A 69 -19.48 9.12 9.46
CA THR A 69 -20.92 9.12 9.22
C THR A 69 -21.61 8.34 10.35
N PRO A 70 -22.94 8.49 10.55
CA PRO A 70 -23.64 7.76 11.61
C PRO A 70 -23.48 6.23 11.56
N THR A 71 -23.20 5.67 10.38
CA THR A 71 -23.05 4.22 10.14
C THR A 71 -21.60 3.81 9.88
N GLY A 72 -20.64 4.72 9.97
CA GLY A 72 -19.22 4.43 9.71
C GLY A 72 -18.47 5.66 9.19
N TRP A 73 -18.09 5.60 7.92
CA TRP A 73 -17.33 6.68 7.27
C TRP A 73 -17.69 6.77 5.79
N THR A 74 -17.42 7.92 5.19
CA THR A 74 -17.47 8.12 3.75
C THR A 74 -16.22 8.85 3.28
N ASN A 75 -15.87 8.68 2.01
CA ASN A 75 -14.80 9.46 1.39
C ASN A 75 -15.34 10.87 1.09
N LEU A 76 -14.62 11.90 1.55
CA LEU A 76 -14.94 13.30 1.25
C LEU A 76 -14.81 13.60 -0.25
N SER A 77 -13.91 12.89 -0.95
CA SER A 77 -13.75 12.94 -2.41
C SER A 77 -13.41 11.55 -2.97
N TYR A 78 -13.63 11.35 -4.28
CA TYR A 78 -13.39 10.04 -4.92
C TYR A 78 -11.95 9.56 -4.77
N SER A 79 -10.95 10.41 -4.98
CA SER A 79 -9.53 10.11 -4.75
C SER A 79 -8.65 11.32 -5.05
N HIS A 80 -7.58 11.49 -4.29
CA HIS A 80 -6.53 12.46 -4.59
C HIS A 80 -5.24 11.72 -4.99
N SER A 81 -4.40 12.35 -5.81
CA SER A 81 -3.16 11.75 -6.32
C SER A 81 -1.93 12.41 -5.68
N LEU A 82 -1.09 11.59 -5.07
CA LEU A 82 0.29 11.87 -4.69
C LEU A 82 1.11 10.78 -5.36
N GLY A 83 2.13 11.07 -6.17
CA GLY A 83 2.90 10.04 -6.89
C GLY A 83 3.17 8.77 -6.05
N SER A 84 3.12 7.60 -6.70
CA SER A 84 3.36 6.34 -6.00
C SER A 84 4.79 6.27 -5.48
N GLU A 85 4.97 5.79 -4.26
CA GLU A 85 6.28 5.73 -3.61
C GLU A 85 6.63 4.30 -3.19
N MET A 86 7.91 3.95 -3.30
CA MET A 86 8.44 2.71 -2.72
C MET A 86 9.14 3.02 -1.40
N LEU A 87 8.63 2.44 -0.32
CA LEU A 87 9.20 2.60 1.02
C LEU A 87 9.97 1.34 1.38
N GLY A 88 11.28 1.46 1.58
CA GLY A 88 12.11 0.39 2.12
C GLY A 88 11.68 -0.04 3.52
N ALA A 89 12.24 -1.15 4.02
CA ALA A 89 12.02 -1.58 5.40
C ALA A 89 12.49 -0.48 6.37
N GLY A 90 11.65 -0.11 7.34
CA GLY A 90 11.92 0.97 8.30
C GLY A 90 11.87 2.39 7.72
N ALA A 91 11.59 2.55 6.42
CA ALA A 91 11.57 3.86 5.79
C ALA A 91 10.29 4.64 6.08
N SER A 92 10.39 5.97 6.05
CA SER A 92 9.27 6.89 6.26
C SER A 92 9.16 7.90 5.10
N GLN A 93 7.94 8.33 4.80
CA GLN A 93 7.66 9.44 3.89
C GLN A 93 6.74 10.45 4.57
N ILE A 94 7.01 11.73 4.35
CA ILE A 94 6.10 12.81 4.74
C ILE A 94 5.29 13.22 3.51
N LEU A 95 3.98 13.23 3.67
CA LEU A 95 3.01 13.67 2.68
C LEU A 95 2.38 14.97 3.15
N THR A 96 2.08 15.85 2.21
CA THR A 96 1.30 17.05 2.47
C THR A 96 -0.02 16.92 1.73
N VAL A 97 -1.14 16.97 2.45
CA VAL A 97 -2.49 16.79 1.90
C VAL A 97 -3.39 17.96 2.28
N PRO A 98 -4.43 18.27 1.50
CA PRO A 98 -5.45 19.24 1.91
C PRO A 98 -6.09 18.82 3.23
N SER A 99 -6.18 19.74 4.18
CA SER A 99 -6.92 19.52 5.42
C SER A 99 -8.37 19.90 5.21
N PRO A 100 -9.35 19.03 5.49
CA PRO A 100 -10.75 19.42 5.44
C PRO A 100 -11.08 20.35 6.61
N THR A 101 -11.24 21.65 6.33
CA THR A 101 -11.43 22.68 7.36
C THR A 101 -12.81 22.70 7.99
N ASN A 102 -13.82 22.12 7.32
CA ASN A 102 -15.22 22.17 7.75
C ASN A 102 -15.70 20.83 8.33
N GLN A 103 -14.78 19.94 8.70
CA GLN A 103 -15.10 18.61 9.19
C GLN A 103 -14.67 18.50 10.66
N PRO A 104 -15.55 18.03 11.56
CA PRO A 104 -15.23 17.93 12.98
C PRO A 104 -14.15 16.87 13.26
N SER A 105 -14.07 15.85 12.41
CA SER A 105 -13.04 14.81 12.47
C SER A 105 -12.83 14.23 11.07
N TRP A 106 -11.62 13.81 10.77
CA TRP A 106 -11.27 13.19 9.49
C TRP A 106 -10.08 12.26 9.63
N ARG A 107 -9.87 11.36 8.67
CA ARG A 107 -8.64 10.56 8.60
C ARG A 107 -8.21 10.38 7.15
N ILE A 108 -6.96 9.97 6.94
CA ILE A 108 -6.46 9.61 5.62
C ILE A 108 -6.41 8.09 5.46
N SER A 109 -6.73 7.59 4.27
CA SER A 109 -6.44 6.21 3.88
C SER A 109 -5.69 6.13 2.56
N PHE A 110 -4.90 5.08 2.39
CA PHE A 110 -4.21 4.78 1.14
C PHE A 110 -4.07 3.28 0.93
N LEU A 111 -3.92 2.87 -0.32
CA LEU A 111 -3.63 1.48 -0.67
C LEU A 111 -2.12 1.22 -0.59
N THR A 112 -1.76 0.09 -0.01
CA THR A 112 -0.37 -0.38 0.10
C THR A 112 -0.21 -1.77 -0.50
N TYR A 113 0.85 -1.96 -1.28
CA TYR A 113 1.26 -3.25 -1.80
C TYR A 113 2.47 -3.75 -0.99
N PRO A 114 2.35 -4.85 -0.22
CA PRO A 114 3.42 -5.37 0.64
C PRO A 114 4.55 -6.07 -0.12
N ASP A 115 4.31 -6.40 -1.39
CA ASP A 115 5.26 -7.08 -2.27
C ASP A 115 5.55 -6.13 -3.42
N ALA A 116 6.65 -5.38 -3.29
CA ALA A 116 7.05 -4.34 -4.24
C ALA A 116 8.45 -4.63 -4.81
N GLY A 117 8.75 -4.03 -5.95
CA GLY A 117 10.06 -4.14 -6.60
C GLY A 117 10.29 -5.48 -7.31
N LYS A 118 11.55 -5.91 -7.40
CA LYS A 118 11.96 -7.05 -8.25
C LYS A 118 11.31 -8.38 -7.83
N GLY A 119 11.11 -8.60 -6.54
CA GLY A 119 10.48 -9.83 -6.02
C GLY A 119 9.03 -9.99 -6.51
N GLN A 120 8.27 -8.90 -6.54
CA GLN A 120 6.92 -8.87 -7.09
C GLN A 120 6.91 -9.24 -8.58
N VAL A 121 7.86 -8.70 -9.35
CA VAL A 121 7.98 -8.98 -10.80
C VAL A 121 8.25 -10.47 -11.04
N VAL A 122 9.20 -11.06 -10.30
CA VAL A 122 9.51 -12.50 -10.41
C VAL A 122 8.28 -13.35 -10.12
N LYS A 123 7.57 -13.05 -9.03
CA LYS A 123 6.36 -13.80 -8.66
C LYS A 123 5.28 -13.65 -9.73
N TRP A 124 5.08 -12.46 -10.28
CA TRP A 124 4.12 -12.24 -11.36
C TRP A 124 4.46 -13.03 -12.62
N VAL A 125 5.72 -12.97 -13.08
CA VAL A 125 6.22 -13.74 -14.24
C VAL A 125 6.05 -15.25 -14.04
N VAL A 126 6.16 -15.74 -12.81
CA VAL A 126 5.91 -17.16 -12.49
C VAL A 126 4.42 -17.48 -12.47
N THR A 127 3.58 -16.66 -11.83
CA THR A 127 2.17 -17.00 -11.60
C THR A 127 1.25 -16.75 -12.79
N ASP A 128 1.51 -15.74 -13.61
CA ASP A 128 0.63 -15.38 -14.73
C ASP A 128 0.52 -16.49 -15.79
N PRO A 129 1.61 -17.13 -16.24
CA PRO A 129 1.52 -18.27 -17.16
C PRO A 129 0.77 -19.46 -16.57
N LEU A 130 0.94 -19.74 -15.27
CA LEU A 130 0.25 -20.83 -14.58
C LEU A 130 -1.26 -20.60 -14.57
N LEU A 131 -1.70 -19.35 -14.33
CA LEU A 131 -3.11 -18.98 -14.41
C LEU A 131 -3.68 -19.19 -15.82
N ARG A 132 -2.92 -18.84 -16.87
CA ARG A 132 -3.35 -19.01 -18.27
C ARG A 132 -3.56 -20.47 -18.68
N ILE A 133 -2.88 -21.42 -18.03
CA ILE A 133 -3.05 -22.87 -18.26
C ILE A 133 -3.99 -23.54 -17.25
N GLY A 134 -4.75 -22.75 -16.48
CA GLY A 134 -5.77 -23.25 -15.56
C GLY A 134 -5.27 -23.68 -14.18
N LEU A 135 -3.98 -23.52 -13.90
CA LEU A 135 -3.45 -23.73 -12.55
C LEU A 135 -3.81 -22.55 -11.65
N LYS A 136 -4.02 -22.82 -10.37
CA LYS A 136 -4.42 -21.83 -9.36
C LYS A 136 -3.28 -21.61 -8.36
N PRO A 137 -2.24 -20.82 -8.72
CA PRO A 137 -1.19 -20.46 -7.78
C PRO A 137 -1.81 -19.81 -6.53
N ARG A 138 -1.19 -20.05 -5.37
CA ARG A 138 -1.63 -19.45 -4.10
C ARG A 138 -1.20 -17.99 -4.00
N TYR A 139 -0.04 -17.66 -4.56
CA TYR A 139 0.40 -16.28 -4.61
C TYR A 139 -0.56 -15.44 -5.46
N ARG A 140 -0.97 -14.30 -4.90
CA ARG A 140 -1.75 -13.27 -5.57
C ARG A 140 -1.20 -11.91 -5.17
N ILE A 141 -1.23 -10.96 -6.11
CA ILE A 141 -0.99 -9.56 -5.77
C ILE A 141 -2.11 -9.13 -4.82
N MET A 142 -1.72 -8.79 -3.59
CA MET A 142 -2.62 -8.24 -2.59
C MET A 142 -2.32 -6.76 -2.41
N PHE A 143 -3.36 -6.00 -2.13
CA PHE A 143 -3.25 -4.64 -1.62
C PHE A 143 -4.04 -4.54 -0.33
N TYR A 144 -3.58 -3.66 0.55
CA TYR A 144 -4.21 -3.41 1.83
C TYR A 144 -4.50 -1.93 1.95
N GLU A 145 -5.74 -1.59 2.29
CA GLU A 145 -6.07 -0.24 2.70
C GLU A 145 -5.53 0.00 4.11
N ILE A 146 -4.70 1.03 4.24
CA ILE A 146 -4.13 1.49 5.50
C ILE A 146 -4.83 2.79 5.84
N HIS A 147 -5.36 2.86 7.06
CA HIS A 147 -6.00 4.06 7.61
C HIS A 147 -5.07 4.67 8.65
N GLY A 148 -5.00 5.99 8.70
CA GLY A 148 -4.54 6.69 9.88
C GLY A 148 -5.61 6.78 10.94
N ASP A 149 -5.20 7.28 12.10
CA ASP A 149 -6.11 7.60 13.18
C ASP A 149 -7.04 8.76 12.80
N TRP A 150 -8.16 8.85 13.51
CA TRP A 150 -9.05 10.00 13.40
C TRP A 150 -8.36 11.24 13.96
N ILE A 151 -8.37 12.30 13.17
CA ILE A 151 -7.84 13.61 13.46
C ILE A 151 -9.03 14.51 13.77
N GLU A 152 -9.14 14.92 15.02
CA GLU A 152 -10.14 15.89 15.45
C GLU A 152 -9.79 17.27 14.87
N GLY A 153 -10.82 17.98 14.41
CA GLY A 153 -10.71 19.38 14.01
C GLY A 153 -10.41 20.25 15.23
N GLU A 154 -9.50 21.21 15.05
CA GLU A 154 -9.36 22.30 16.03
C GLU A 154 -10.65 23.13 16.00
N LYS A 155 -11.30 23.27 17.15
CA LYS A 155 -12.48 24.13 17.34
C LYS A 155 -12.11 25.60 17.27
#